data_AF-A0A8X6QID0-F1
#
_entry.id   AF-A0A8X6QID0-F1
#
_cell.length_a   1.000
_cell.length_b   1.000
_cell.length_c   1.000
_cell.angle_alpha   90.00
_cell.angle_beta   90.00
_cell.angle_gamma   90.00
#
_symmetry.space_group_name_H-M   'P 1'
#
loop_
_entity.id
_entity.type
_entity.pdbx_description
1 polymer ?
#
loop_
_entity_poly.entity_id
_entity_poly.type
_entity_poly.pdbx_seq_one_letter_code
_entity_poly.pdbx_strand_id
1 'polypeptide(L)'
;PLHETEYGRRKKYGNIYGHFEGTRPLLSVGEPSLLRQIFVKDFHMFADRRSLATGDKIVDNMLSVVNGEDWKRIRTIVTPTFTTGKIKRMVSIFKECADTLVQNFKNASKDGKSVELKT
;
A
#
# COMPACT_ATOMS: atom_id res chain seq x y z
N PRO A 1 1.68 -15.47 5.02
CA PRO A 1 2.81 -15.52 6.00
C PRO A 1 2.68 -14.54 7.18
N LEU A 2 2.80 -13.22 6.98
CA LEU A 2 2.62 -12.23 8.08
C LEU A 2 1.13 -11.97 8.39
N HIS A 3 0.31 -11.81 7.36
CA HIS A 3 -1.13 -11.55 7.54
C HIS A 3 -1.84 -12.70 8.25
N GLU A 4 -1.43 -13.95 8.03
CA GLU A 4 -1.92 -15.13 8.76
C GLU A 4 -1.55 -15.08 10.25
N THR A 5 -0.33 -14.64 10.55
CA THR A 5 0.15 -14.48 11.93
C THR A 5 -0.65 -13.40 12.65
N GLU A 6 -0.86 -12.25 12.02
CA GLU A 6 -1.70 -11.17 12.56
C GLU A 6 -3.15 -11.62 12.74
N TYR A 7 -3.69 -12.38 11.78
CA TYR A 7 -5.03 -12.96 11.89
C TYR A 7 -5.15 -13.93 13.07
N GLY A 8 -4.17 -14.82 13.26
CA GLY A 8 -4.10 -15.75 14.39
C GLY A 8 -3.99 -15.02 15.73
N ARG A 9 -3.12 -14.00 15.82
CA ARG A 9 -2.97 -13.15 17.01
C ARG A 9 -4.27 -12.41 17.32
N ARG A 10 -4.92 -11.82 16.31
CA ARG A 10 -6.22 -11.16 16.47
C ARG A 10 -7.29 -12.12 16.97
N LYS A 11 -7.35 -13.35 16.44
CA LYS A 11 -8.29 -14.37 16.93
C LYS A 11 -8.05 -14.74 18.39
N LYS A 12 -6.78 -14.81 18.80
CA LYS A 12 -6.39 -15.23 20.14
C LYS A 12 -6.51 -14.13 21.20
N TYR A 13 -6.11 -12.90 20.85
CA TYR A 13 -5.96 -11.79 21.79
C TYR A 13 -6.99 -10.68 21.60
N GLY A 14 -7.82 -10.75 20.55
CA GLY A 14 -8.84 -9.77 20.23
C GLY A 14 -8.36 -8.68 19.26
N ASN A 15 -9.19 -7.65 19.08
CA ASN A 15 -8.95 -6.58 18.10
C ASN A 15 -7.82 -5.62 18.48
N ILE A 16 -7.31 -5.67 19.72
CA ILE A 16 -6.21 -4.85 20.19
C ILE A 16 -5.27 -5.74 20.99
N TYR A 17 -3.99 -5.77 20.62
CA TYR A 17 -2.98 -6.54 21.36
C TYR A 17 -1.59 -5.94 21.20
N GLY A 18 -0.78 -6.11 22.25
CA GLY A 18 0.66 -5.82 22.21
C GLY A 18 1.45 -7.04 21.77
N HIS A 19 2.54 -6.82 21.04
CA HIS A 19 3.54 -7.83 20.76
C HIS A 19 4.92 -7.20 20.61
N PHE A 20 5.97 -8.01 20.53
CA PHE A 20 7.32 -7.54 20.28
C PHE A 20 7.81 -8.01 18.92
N GLU A 21 8.52 -7.13 18.23
CA GLU A 21 9.34 -7.47 17.07
C GLU A 21 10.80 -7.26 17.46
N GLY A 22 11.51 -8.36 17.78
CA GLY A 22 12.80 -8.28 18.45
C GLY A 22 12.64 -7.60 19.82
N THR A 23 13.35 -6.50 20.03
CA THR A 23 13.26 -5.68 21.26
C THR A 23 12.24 -4.55 21.16
N ARG A 24 11.60 -4.36 20.00
CA ARG A 24 10.68 -3.25 19.76
C ARG A 24 9.25 -3.62 20.17
N PRO A 25 8.64 -2.91 21.13
CA PRO A 25 7.23 -3.09 21.44
C PRO A 25 6.36 -2.54 20.30
N LEU A 26 5.30 -3.28 19.96
CA LEU A 26 4.34 -2.93 18.93
C LEU A 26 2.92 -3.11 19.48
N LEU A 27 2.04 -2.18 19.12
CA LEU A 27 0.61 -2.26 19.40
C LEU A 27 -0.14 -2.49 18.09
N SER A 28 -0.82 -3.62 17.97
CA SER A 28 -1.72 -3.89 16.86
C SER A 28 -3.12 -3.38 17.22
N VAL A 29 -3.66 -2.51 16.36
CA VAL A 29 -5.00 -1.93 16.51
C VAL A 29 -5.86 -2.36 15.33
N GLY A 30 -6.95 -3.06 15.62
CA GLY A 30 -7.93 -3.56 14.65
C GLY A 30 -9.37 -3.14 14.97
N GLU A 31 -9.54 -2.16 15.86
CA GLU A 31 -10.84 -1.61 16.23
C GLU A 31 -11.13 -0.35 15.36
N PRO A 32 -12.23 -0.32 14.58
CA PRO A 32 -12.48 0.74 13.60
C PRO A 32 -12.57 2.16 14.18
N SER A 33 -13.12 2.33 15.39
CA SER A 33 -13.28 3.66 15.98
C SER A 33 -11.92 4.28 16.36
N LEU A 34 -10.99 3.47 16.88
CA LEU A 34 -9.61 3.82 17.19
C LEU A 34 -8.80 4.02 15.91
N LEU A 35 -8.99 3.18 14.88
CA LEU A 35 -8.34 3.39 13.59
C LEU A 35 -8.75 4.74 12.97
N ARG A 36 -10.03 5.11 13.06
CA ARG A 36 -10.48 6.45 12.63
C ARG A 36 -9.85 7.54 13.49
N GLN A 37 -9.71 7.34 14.79
CA GLN A 37 -9.04 8.30 15.65
C GLN A 37 -7.58 8.48 15.22
N ILE A 38 -6.81 7.40 15.10
CA ILE A 38 -5.38 7.41 14.74
C ILE A 38 -5.15 7.97 13.33
N PHE A 39 -5.88 7.49 12.33
CA PHE A 39 -5.62 7.83 10.92
C PHE A 39 -6.30 9.12 10.45
N VAL A 40 -7.20 9.71 11.24
CA VAL A 40 -7.93 10.93 10.83
C VAL A 40 -7.80 12.03 11.88
N LYS A 41 -8.30 11.80 13.10
CA LYS A 41 -8.35 12.86 14.14
C LYS A 41 -6.95 13.23 14.62
N ASP A 42 -6.18 12.21 15.00
CA ASP A 42 -4.88 12.35 15.63
C ASP A 42 -3.75 12.05 14.64
N PHE A 43 -4.03 12.10 13.33
CA PHE A 43 -3.07 11.74 12.28
C PHE A 43 -1.73 12.49 12.40
N HIS A 44 -1.76 13.75 12.84
CA HIS A 44 -0.56 14.55 13.04
C HIS A 44 0.42 13.96 14.08
N MET A 45 -0.05 13.12 15.00
CA MET A 45 0.77 12.38 15.98
C MET A 45 1.30 11.05 15.42
N PHE A 46 0.64 10.49 14.40
CA PHE A 46 0.90 9.16 13.83
C PHE A 46 1.26 9.20 12.33
N ALA A 47 1.75 10.34 11.84
CA ALA A 47 1.99 10.55 10.42
C ALA A 47 3.18 9.74 9.90
N ASP A 48 4.16 9.47 10.76
CA ASP A 48 5.40 8.80 10.41
C ASP A 48 5.22 7.27 10.30
N ARG A 49 5.91 6.71 9.32
CA ARG A 49 5.96 5.26 9.05
C ARG A 49 7.20 4.64 9.69
N ARG A 50 7.21 3.31 9.70
CA ARG A 50 8.39 2.53 10.09
C ARG A 50 9.58 2.95 9.22
N SER A 51 10.65 3.40 9.85
CA SER A 51 11.92 3.66 9.17
C SER A 51 12.45 2.35 8.60
N LEU A 52 12.67 2.35 7.29
CA LEU A 52 13.32 1.29 6.54
C LEU A 52 14.63 1.88 6.03
N ALA A 53 15.69 1.83 6.84
CA ALA A 53 17.02 2.22 6.38
C ALA A 53 17.57 1.08 5.52
N THR A 54 17.35 1.17 4.22
CA THR A 54 17.78 0.12 3.28
C THR A 54 19.24 0.32 2.87
N GLY A 55 19.78 1.53 3.03
CA GLY A 55 21.12 1.92 2.58
C GLY A 55 21.17 2.28 1.10
N ASP A 56 20.07 2.09 0.37
CA ASP A 56 19.92 2.53 -1.01
C ASP A 56 19.34 3.95 -1.04
N LYS A 57 20.09 4.88 -1.64
CA LYS A 57 19.71 6.29 -1.69
C LYS A 57 18.39 6.53 -2.43
N ILE A 58 18.03 5.72 -3.41
CA ILE A 58 16.77 5.90 -4.15
C ILE A 58 15.61 5.45 -3.27
N VAL A 59 15.71 4.25 -2.70
CA VAL A 59 14.66 3.67 -1.84
C VAL A 59 14.43 4.52 -0.60
N ASP A 60 15.50 4.94 0.06
CA ASP A 60 15.44 5.72 1.30
C ASP A 60 14.83 7.12 1.10
N ASN A 61 14.78 7.61 -0.15
CA ASN A 61 14.16 8.90 -0.52
C ASN A 61 12.77 8.77 -1.18
N MET A 62 12.18 7.56 -1.23
CA MET A 62 10.84 7.36 -1.78
C MET A 62 9.76 7.95 -0.87
N LEU A 63 8.66 8.46 -1.47
CA LEU A 63 7.48 8.98 -0.75
C LEU A 63 6.89 8.00 0.28
N SER A 64 7.01 6.69 0.05
CA SER A 64 6.53 5.65 0.96
C SER A 64 7.46 5.38 2.15
N VAL A 65 8.67 5.93 2.15
CA VAL A 65 9.74 5.65 3.13
C VAL A 65 10.09 6.88 3.97
N VAL A 66 10.21 8.06 3.34
CA VAL A 66 10.51 9.30 4.07
C VAL A 66 9.39 9.66 5.05
N ASN A 67 9.76 10.40 6.09
CA ASN A 67 8.89 10.84 7.19
C ASN A 67 8.94 12.37 7.36
N GLY A 68 8.12 12.92 8.24
CA GLY A 68 8.17 14.34 8.60
C GLY A 68 7.99 15.33 7.43
N GLU A 69 8.79 16.39 7.40
CA GLU A 69 8.68 17.47 6.42
C GLU A 69 9.04 17.04 4.99
N ASP A 70 9.99 16.12 4.82
CA ASP A 70 10.32 15.58 3.50
C ASP A 70 9.14 14.82 2.90
N TRP A 71 8.47 14.01 3.71
CA TRP A 71 7.23 13.35 3.32
C TRP A 71 6.15 14.36 2.93
N LYS A 72 5.91 15.39 3.75
CA LYS A 72 4.91 16.43 3.46
C LYS A 72 5.22 17.15 2.15
N ARG A 73 6.49 17.51 1.93
CA ARG A 73 6.97 18.19 0.72
C ARG A 73 6.74 17.33 -0.53
N ILE A 74 7.25 16.09 -0.54
CA ILE A 74 7.13 15.20 -1.70
C ILE A 74 5.65 14.87 -1.95
N ARG A 75 4.87 14.60 -0.90
CA ARG A 75 3.43 14.34 -1.04
C ARG A 75 2.70 15.50 -1.69
N THR A 76 3.01 16.73 -1.29
CA THR A 76 2.41 17.95 -1.86
C THR A 76 2.72 18.09 -3.34
N ILE A 77 3.94 17.74 -3.76
CA ILE A 77 4.35 17.77 -5.18
C ILE A 77 3.64 16.69 -6.00
N VAL A 78 3.51 15.47 -5.46
CA VAL A 78 2.97 14.31 -6.21
C VAL A 78 1.44 14.30 -6.27
N THR A 79 0.75 14.75 -5.20
CA THR A 79 -0.72 14.68 -5.09
C THR A 79 -1.47 15.29 -6.29
N PRO A 80 -1.08 16.46 -6.83
CA PRO A 80 -1.75 17.08 -7.98
C PRO A 80 -1.71 16.26 -9.28
N THR A 81 -0.89 15.21 -9.37
CA THR A 81 -0.82 14.31 -10.54
C THR A 81 -2.03 13.38 -10.62
N PHE A 82 -2.63 13.02 -9.49
CA PHE A 82 -3.74 12.06 -9.40
C PHE A 82 -5.11 12.73 -9.22
N THR A 83 -5.31 13.93 -9.76
CA THR A 83 -6.64 14.56 -9.79
C THR A 83 -7.58 13.80 -10.71
N THR A 84 -8.89 13.87 -10.46
CA THR A 84 -9.92 13.24 -11.30
C THR A 84 -9.77 13.60 -12.78
N GLY A 85 -9.45 14.85 -13.10
CA GLY A 85 -9.26 15.29 -14.49
C GLY A 85 -8.01 14.71 -15.16
N LYS A 86 -6.90 14.52 -14.42
CA LYS A 86 -5.70 13.87 -14.95
C LYS A 86 -5.90 12.35 -15.08
N ILE A 87 -6.54 11.72 -14.09
CA ILE A 87 -6.88 10.29 -14.16
C ILE A 87 -7.79 10.01 -15.36
N LYS A 88 -8.84 10.82 -15.58
CA LYS A 88 -9.72 10.68 -16.76
C LYS A 88 -8.94 10.74 -18.08
N ARG A 89 -7.90 11.58 -18.18
CA ARG A 89 -7.03 11.64 -19.36
C ARG A 89 -6.16 10.40 -19.53
N MET A 90 -5.80 9.71 -18.45
CA MET A 90 -5.03 8.46 -18.50
C MET A 90 -5.90 7.24 -18.86
N VAL A 91 -7.23 7.34 -18.81
CA VAL A 91 -8.15 6.22 -19.10
C VAL A 91 -7.94 5.62 -20.49
N SER A 92 -7.59 6.44 -21.49
CA SER A 92 -7.30 5.93 -22.84
C SER A 92 -6.10 4.98 -22.84
N ILE A 93 -5.03 5.32 -22.10
CA ILE A 93 -3.84 4.48 -21.96
C ILE A 93 -4.20 3.16 -21.27
N PHE A 94 -5.00 3.23 -20.19
CA PHE A 94 -5.48 2.02 -19.52
C PHE A 94 -6.33 1.14 -20.42
N LYS A 95 -7.15 1.74 -21.29
CA LYS A 95 -7.95 1.01 -22.27
C LYS A 95 -7.06 0.30 -23.28
N GLU A 96 -6.05 0.96 -23.84
CA GLU A 96 -5.11 0.30 -24.77
C GLU A 96 -4.38 -0.88 -24.12
N CYS A 97 -3.91 -0.72 -22.87
CA CYS A 97 -3.30 -1.83 -22.14
C CYS A 97 -4.29 -3.00 -21.93
N ALA A 98 -5.54 -2.69 -21.60
CA ALA A 98 -6.58 -3.70 -21.42
C ALA A 98 -6.94 -4.40 -22.74
N ASP A 99 -7.07 -3.66 -23.83
CA ASP A 99 -7.36 -4.20 -25.17
C ASP A 99 -6.22 -5.13 -25.63
N THR A 100 -4.97 -4.75 -25.37
CA THR A 100 -3.77 -5.57 -25.63
C THR A 100 -3.83 -6.88 -24.83
N LEU A 101 -4.15 -6.80 -23.54
CA LEU A 101 -4.29 -7.97 -22.68
C LEU A 101 -5.39 -8.92 -23.18
N VAL A 102 -6.57 -8.38 -23.54
CA VAL A 102 -7.69 -9.15 -24.08
C VAL A 102 -7.30 -9.84 -25.39
N GLN A 103 -6.56 -9.16 -26.27
CA GLN A 103 -6.10 -9.76 -27.51
C GLN A 103 -5.13 -10.91 -27.27
N ASN A 104 -4.21 -10.76 -26.31
CA ASN A 104 -3.30 -11.82 -25.91
C ASN A 104 -4.05 -13.05 -25.38
N PHE A 105 -5.09 -12.86 -24.57
CA PHE A 105 -5.93 -13.95 -24.07
C PHE A 105 -6.71 -14.64 -25.20
N LYS A 106 -7.26 -13.88 -26.16
CA LYS A 106 -7.92 -14.46 -27.33
C LYS A 106 -6.97 -15.33 -28.15
N ASN A 107 -5.73 -14.88 -28.35
CA ASN A 107 -4.73 -15.63 -29.10
C ASN A 107 -4.31 -16.91 -28.36
N ALA A 108 -4.04 -16.82 -27.05
CA ALA A 108 -3.71 -17.99 -26.24
C ALA A 108 -4.84 -19.02 -26.22
N SER A 109 -6.10 -18.56 -26.13
CA SER A 109 -7.28 -19.43 -26.17
C SER A 109 -7.43 -20.15 -27.51
N LYS A 110 -7.16 -19.48 -28.65
CA LYS A 110 -7.17 -20.12 -29.98
C LYS A 110 -6.12 -21.21 -30.11
N ASP A 111 -4.95 -20.99 -29.54
CA ASP A 111 -3.84 -21.95 -29.56
C ASP A 111 -4.00 -23.08 -28.51
N GLY A 112 -5.08 -23.07 -27.71
CA GLY A 112 -5.28 -24.01 -26.61
C GLY A 112 -4.24 -23.88 -25.49
N LYS A 113 -3.55 -22.74 -25.40
CA LYS A 113 -2.49 -22.49 -24.42
C LYS A 113 -3.08 -22.00 -23.10
N SER A 114 -2.59 -22.57 -22.00
CA SER A 114 -2.87 -22.04 -20.66
C SER A 114 -2.16 -20.69 -20.48
N VAL A 115 -2.83 -19.76 -19.81
CA VAL A 115 -2.26 -18.46 -19.42
C VAL A 115 -2.10 -18.44 -17.91
N GLU A 116 -0.87 -18.29 -17.45
CA GLU A 116 -0.58 -18.12 -16.03
C GLU A 116 -1.00 -16.71 -15.58
N LEU A 117 -1.95 -16.65 -14.65
CA LEU A 117 -2.28 -15.41 -13.95
C LEU A 117 -1.53 -15.41 -12.62
N LYS A 118 -0.69 -14.40 -12.43
CA LYS A 118 0.02 -14.23 -11.16
C LYS A 118 -0.92 -13.61 -10.13
N THR A 119 -1.49 -14.44 -9.28
CA THR A 119 -2.24 -14.07 -8.06
C THR A 119 -1.32 -13.64 -6.93
#